data_AF-A0A0C4EFF7-F1
#
_entry.id   AF-A0A0C4EFF7-F1
#
_cell.length_a   1.000
_cell.length_b   1.000
_cell.length_c   1.000
_cell.angle_alpha   90.00
_cell.angle_beta   90.00
_cell.angle_gamma   90.00
#
_symmetry.space_group_name_H-M   'P 1'
#
loop_
_entity.id
_entity.type
_entity.pdbx_description
1 polymer ?
#
loop_
_entity_poly.entity_id
_entity_poly.type
_entity_poly.pdbx_seq_one_letter_code
_entity_poly.pdbx_strand_id
1 'polypeptide(L)'
;MGSTDIAVNYNDLDRYQDELGQLPQLQAYTQSLYYFPHKQGVSRDAIVEKLTRAVTLVRAKVPWMGARVVCVGKGEGSSGHYRVIPVAPPEPAVDVADLTDASPSYAEMRERRAPLSMIVANAKRLSPVSGYPLRPYPPRCSHA
;
A
#
# COMPACT_ATOMS: atom_id res chain seq x y z
N MET A 1 36.01 17.61 18.46
CA MET A 1 34.80 17.93 17.67
C MET A 1 33.96 16.66 17.61
N GLY A 2 32.91 16.59 18.41
CA GLY A 2 32.05 15.41 18.49
C GLY A 2 31.16 15.33 17.26
N SER A 3 31.17 14.19 16.58
CA SER A 3 30.22 13.85 15.53
C SER A 3 28.85 13.72 16.18
N THR A 4 27.99 14.73 16.02
CA THR A 4 26.57 14.62 16.35
C THR A 4 25.94 13.66 15.34
N ASP A 5 25.76 12.41 15.75
CA ASP A 5 24.79 11.51 15.13
C ASP A 5 23.43 12.21 15.20
N ILE A 6 22.98 12.76 14.06
CA ILE A 6 21.61 13.23 13.91
C ILE A 6 20.74 11.97 13.98
N ALA A 7 20.26 11.64 15.17
CA ALA A 7 19.29 10.57 15.34
C ALA A 7 18.13 10.85 14.39
N VAL A 8 17.93 9.96 13.40
CA VAL A 8 16.90 10.12 12.38
C VAL A 8 15.54 10.05 13.08
N ASN A 9 14.87 11.19 13.22
CA ASN A 9 13.52 11.22 13.75
C ASN A 9 12.53 10.74 12.67
N TYR A 10 12.09 9.48 12.78
CA TYR A 10 11.11 8.89 11.87
C TYR A 10 9.66 9.36 12.11
N ASN A 11 9.41 10.08 13.20
CA ASN A 11 8.08 10.62 13.52
C ASN A 11 7.82 12.00 12.89
N ASP A 12 8.86 12.65 12.39
CA ASP A 12 8.73 13.90 11.65
C ASP A 12 8.24 13.60 10.23
N LEU A 13 6.93 13.66 10.04
CA LEU A 13 6.28 13.29 8.78
C LEU A 13 6.49 14.32 7.66
N ASP A 14 6.78 15.58 8.01
CA ASP A 14 6.99 16.65 7.04
C ASP A 14 8.25 16.40 6.19
N ARG A 15 9.21 15.63 6.73
CA ARG A 15 10.41 15.17 5.99
C ARG A 15 10.12 14.23 4.82
N TYR A 16 8.94 13.62 4.77
CA TYR A 16 8.53 12.72 3.70
C TYR A 16 7.61 13.41 2.69
N GLN A 17 7.59 14.75 2.67
CA GLN A 17 6.93 15.49 1.61
C GLN A 17 7.52 15.12 0.25
N ASP A 18 6.66 14.68 -0.66
CA ASP A 18 7.01 14.34 -2.03
C ASP A 18 6.62 15.49 -2.95
N GLU A 19 7.61 16.24 -3.43
CA GLU A 19 7.43 17.35 -4.37
C GLU A 19 6.94 16.88 -5.74
N LEU A 20 7.38 15.70 -6.20
CA LEU A 20 6.93 15.13 -7.47
C LEU A 20 5.51 14.58 -7.33
N GLY A 21 5.21 13.95 -6.20
CA GLY A 21 3.89 13.44 -5.82
C GLY A 21 2.80 14.53 -5.71
N GLN A 22 3.16 15.82 -5.75
CA GLN A 22 2.20 16.93 -5.84
C GLN A 22 1.48 16.97 -7.19
N LEU A 23 2.06 16.38 -8.24
CA LEU A 23 1.47 16.37 -9.57
C LEU A 23 0.21 15.48 -9.58
N PRO A 24 -0.99 16.00 -9.93
CA PRO A 24 -2.23 15.22 -9.91
C PRO A 24 -2.21 13.96 -10.79
N GLN A 25 -1.38 13.95 -11.83
CA GLN A 25 -1.21 12.82 -12.73
C GLN A 25 -0.46 11.64 -12.09
N LEU A 26 0.25 11.88 -10.99
CA LEU A 26 1.06 10.87 -10.29
C LEU A 26 0.35 10.24 -9.09
N GLN A 27 -0.94 10.50 -8.91
CA GLN A 27 -1.79 9.89 -7.87
C GLN A 27 -2.22 8.47 -8.24
N ALA A 28 -1.24 7.63 -8.53
CA ALA A 28 -1.43 6.24 -8.90
C ALA A 28 -0.89 5.32 -7.80
N TYR A 29 -1.46 4.12 -7.71
CA TYR A 29 -0.90 3.07 -6.88
C TYR A 29 -0.01 2.17 -7.74
N THR A 30 1.27 2.10 -7.40
CA THR A 30 2.13 1.06 -7.94
C THR A 30 1.78 -0.26 -7.27
N GLN A 31 1.32 -1.23 -8.07
CA GLN A 31 0.97 -2.57 -7.59
C GLN A 31 2.10 -3.53 -7.93
N SER A 32 2.62 -4.21 -6.92
CA SER A 32 3.62 -5.27 -7.08
C SER A 32 3.05 -6.59 -6.58
N LEU A 33 3.31 -7.66 -7.33
CA LEU A 33 2.77 -8.98 -7.04
C LEU A 33 3.90 -10.00 -6.96
N TYR A 34 3.90 -10.75 -5.86
CA TYR A 34 4.87 -11.80 -5.60
C TYR A 34 4.15 -13.13 -5.42
N TYR A 35 4.63 -14.15 -6.13
CA TYR A 35 4.13 -15.51 -6.02
C TYR A 35 5.12 -16.38 -5.27
N PHE A 36 4.65 -17.07 -4.23
CA PHE A 36 5.44 -18.01 -3.47
C PHE A 36 4.77 -19.39 -3.51
N PRO A 37 5.55 -20.48 -3.67
CA PRO A 37 4.99 -21.82 -3.53
C PRO A 37 4.57 -22.03 -2.08
N HIS A 38 3.37 -22.54 -1.87
CA HIS A 38 2.90 -22.87 -0.53
C HIS A 38 3.63 -24.11 0.00
N LYS A 39 4.30 -23.97 1.15
CA LYS A 39 5.05 -25.07 1.78
C LYS A 39 4.10 -26.02 2.50
N GLN A 40 4.22 -27.32 2.23
CA GLN A 40 3.44 -28.34 2.95
C GLN A 40 3.65 -28.25 4.47
N GLY A 41 2.57 -28.45 5.24
CA GLY A 41 2.58 -28.42 6.70
C GLY A 41 2.55 -27.02 7.32
N VAL A 42 2.52 -25.94 6.52
CA VAL A 42 2.33 -24.57 7.01
C VAL A 42 0.86 -24.19 6.82
N SER A 43 0.15 -23.84 7.89
CA SER A 43 -1.25 -23.38 7.74
C SER A 43 -1.31 -21.97 7.12
N ARG A 44 -2.39 -21.68 6.40
CA ARG A 44 -2.65 -20.34 5.85
C ARG A 44 -2.80 -19.31 6.95
N ASP A 45 -3.45 -19.67 8.05
CA ASP A 45 -3.62 -18.79 9.22
C ASP A 45 -2.28 -18.37 9.82
N ALA A 46 -1.32 -19.30 9.93
CA ALA A 46 0.01 -18.97 10.43
C ALA A 46 0.78 -18.02 9.49
N ILE A 47 0.51 -18.06 8.18
CA ILE A 47 1.08 -17.12 7.21
C ILE A 47 0.47 -15.73 7.42
N VAL A 48 -0.87 -15.66 7.50
CA VAL A 48 -1.60 -14.41 7.74
C VAL A 48 -1.18 -13.76 9.05
N GLU A 49 -1.10 -14.52 10.15
CA GLU A 49 -0.67 -14.03 11.46
C GLU A 49 0.73 -13.42 11.40
N LYS A 50 1.68 -14.12 10.77
CA LYS A 50 3.06 -13.64 10.64
C LYS A 50 3.15 -12.38 9.78
N LEU A 51 2.42 -12.31 8.68
CA LEU A 51 2.35 -11.12 7.83
C LEU A 51 1.73 -9.93 8.57
N THR A 52 0.60 -10.14 9.24
CA THR A 52 -0.06 -9.13 10.08
C THR A 52 0.91 -8.59 11.13
N ARG A 53 1.59 -9.46 11.88
CA ARG A 53 2.57 -9.05 12.88
C ARG A 53 3.73 -8.25 12.27
N ALA A 54 4.23 -8.67 11.12
CA ALA A 54 5.31 -7.97 10.43
C ALA A 54 4.88 -6.58 9.96
N VAL A 55 3.70 -6.44 9.35
CA VAL A 55 3.14 -5.16 8.92
C VAL A 55 2.94 -4.23 10.12
N THR A 56 2.37 -4.74 11.22
CA THR A 56 2.20 -3.95 12.45
C THR A 56 3.54 -3.48 13.03
N LEU A 57 4.56 -4.34 13.03
CA LEU A 57 5.90 -3.97 13.50
C LEU A 57 6.52 -2.89 12.61
N VAL A 58 6.42 -3.03 11.29
CA VAL A 58 6.94 -2.03 10.34
C VAL A 58 6.26 -0.68 10.55
N ARG A 59 4.93 -0.65 10.65
CA ARG A 59 4.18 0.59 10.92
C ARG A 59 4.59 1.24 12.25
N ALA A 60 4.88 0.45 13.28
CA ALA A 60 5.32 0.97 14.58
C ALA A 60 6.77 1.51 14.57
N LYS A 61 7.66 0.90 13.79
CA LYS A 61 9.08 1.29 13.70
C LYS A 61 9.36 2.34 12.64
N VAL A 62 8.51 2.43 11.62
CA VAL A 62 8.63 3.32 10.47
C VAL A 62 7.27 4.03 10.28
N PRO A 63 6.96 5.05 11.11
CA PRO A 63 5.61 5.62 11.21
C PRO A 63 5.05 6.16 9.88
N TRP A 64 5.89 6.73 9.02
CA TRP A 64 5.44 7.24 7.72
C TRP A 64 4.87 6.15 6.80
N MET A 65 5.27 4.88 6.97
CA MET A 65 4.69 3.75 6.22
C MET A 65 3.27 3.38 6.70
N GLY A 66 2.87 3.82 7.90
CA GLY A 66 1.51 3.70 8.42
C GLY A 66 0.66 4.96 8.21
N ALA A 67 1.24 6.01 7.64
CA ALA A 67 0.60 7.31 7.46
C ALA A 67 -0.28 7.35 6.19
N ARG A 68 -1.05 8.42 6.03
CA ARG A 68 -1.91 8.65 4.86
C ARG A 68 -1.51 9.92 4.15
N VAL A 69 -1.52 9.89 2.82
CA VAL A 69 -1.40 11.08 1.98
C VAL A 69 -2.78 11.74 1.84
N VAL A 70 -2.88 13.03 2.17
CA VAL A 70 -4.10 13.82 2.02
C VAL A 70 -3.82 15.11 1.24
N CYS A 71 -4.82 15.57 0.47
CA CYS A 71 -4.78 16.86 -0.19
C CYS A 71 -5.44 17.92 0.71
N VAL A 72 -4.71 18.99 1.03
CA VAL A 72 -5.19 20.10 1.85
C VAL A 72 -5.33 21.36 0.99
N GLY A 73 -6.37 22.16 1.22
CA GLY A 73 -6.55 23.46 0.54
C GLY A 73 -6.95 23.37 -0.93
N LYS A 74 -7.46 22.22 -1.38
CA LYS A 74 -8.01 22.06 -2.73
C LYS A 74 -9.36 22.78 -2.85
N GLY A 75 -9.53 23.61 -3.87
CA GLY A 75 -10.73 24.42 -4.08
C GLY A 75 -10.69 25.19 -5.40
N GLU A 76 -11.62 26.12 -5.59
CA GLU A 76 -11.59 27.01 -6.74
C GLU A 76 -10.29 27.83 -6.76
N GLY A 77 -9.58 27.82 -7.89
CA GLY A 77 -8.28 28.50 -8.02
C GLY A 77 -7.10 27.82 -7.32
N SER A 78 -7.28 26.66 -6.67
CA SER A 78 -6.22 25.95 -5.95
C SER A 78 -6.27 24.44 -6.15
N SER A 79 -5.17 23.83 -6.61
CA SER A 79 -5.03 22.38 -6.69
C SER A 79 -4.86 21.72 -5.31
N GLY A 80 -4.65 22.51 -4.27
CA GLY A 80 -4.26 22.03 -2.95
C GLY A 80 -2.81 21.54 -2.89
N HIS A 81 -2.42 21.04 -1.71
CA HIS A 81 -1.10 20.51 -1.40
C HIS A 81 -1.23 19.15 -0.73
N TYR A 82 -0.46 18.17 -1.20
CA TYR A 82 -0.44 16.81 -0.70
C TYR A 82 0.58 16.66 0.41
N ARG A 83 0.13 16.19 1.57
CA ARG A 83 1.01 15.95 2.73
C ARG A 83 0.71 14.62 3.39
N VAL A 84 1.73 14.07 4.05
CA VAL A 84 1.65 12.84 4.84
C VAL A 84 1.15 13.19 6.24
N ILE A 85 0.03 12.60 6.65
CA ILE A 85 -0.54 12.81 7.99
C ILE A 85 -0.56 11.51 8.78
N PRO A 86 -0.41 11.57 10.12
CA PRO A 86 -0.59 10.40 10.95
C PRO A 86 -2.07 10.00 10.92
N VAL A 87 -2.34 8.71 10.83
CA VAL A 87 -3.68 8.15 10.89
C VAL A 87 -3.65 6.86 11.69
N ALA A 88 -4.77 6.50 12.33
CA ALA A 88 -4.92 5.18 12.91
C ALA A 88 -4.75 4.13 11.78
N PRO A 89 -3.94 3.07 12.00
CA PRO A 89 -3.76 2.02 11.01
C PRO A 89 -5.11 1.33 10.74
N PRO A 90 -5.37 0.92 9.49
CA PRO A 90 -6.57 0.15 9.18
C PRO A 90 -6.50 -1.24 9.82
N GLU A 91 -7.67 -1.74 10.22
CA GLU A 91 -7.89 -3.11 10.68
C GLU A 91 -8.81 -3.84 9.68
N PRO A 92 -8.45 -5.06 9.22
CA PRO A 92 -7.22 -5.79 9.56
C PRO A 92 -5.97 -5.18 8.92
N ALA A 93 -4.79 -5.44 9.49
CA ALA A 93 -3.53 -4.91 8.94
C ALA A 93 -3.19 -5.44 7.52
N VAL A 94 -3.71 -6.62 7.18
CA VAL A 94 -3.55 -7.30 5.88
C VAL A 94 -4.91 -7.80 5.42
N ASP A 95 -5.29 -7.49 4.18
CA ASP A 95 -6.48 -8.05 3.54
C ASP A 95 -6.19 -9.48 3.04
N VAL A 96 -7.12 -10.41 3.30
CA VAL A 96 -6.96 -11.84 2.96
C VAL A 96 -8.13 -12.30 2.10
N ALA A 97 -7.82 -12.98 1.01
CA ALA A 97 -8.79 -13.65 0.15
C ALA A 97 -8.30 -15.04 -0.24
N ASP A 98 -9.17 -16.06 -0.12
CA ASP A 98 -8.90 -17.38 -0.69
C ASP A 98 -9.28 -17.38 -2.17
N LEU A 99 -8.30 -17.65 -3.03
CA LEU A 99 -8.44 -17.69 -4.48
C LEU A 99 -8.08 -19.06 -5.06
N THR A 100 -8.12 -20.12 -4.25
CA THR A 100 -7.74 -21.49 -4.67
C THR A 100 -8.48 -21.92 -5.94
N ASP A 101 -9.78 -21.64 -6.04
CA ASP A 101 -10.61 -22.06 -7.18
C ASP A 101 -10.56 -21.11 -8.38
N ALA A 102 -9.96 -19.93 -8.20
CA ALA A 102 -9.96 -18.86 -9.20
C ALA A 102 -8.57 -18.56 -9.77
N SER A 103 -7.51 -18.95 -9.06
CA SER A 103 -6.12 -18.67 -9.43
C SER A 103 -5.47 -19.88 -10.10
N PRO A 104 -4.68 -19.68 -11.16
CA PRO A 104 -3.79 -20.70 -11.69
C PRO A 104 -2.86 -21.24 -10.59
N SER A 105 -2.45 -22.50 -10.73
CA SER A 105 -1.50 -23.11 -9.80
C SER A 105 -0.13 -22.42 -9.86
N TYR A 106 0.65 -22.49 -8.78
CA TYR A 106 2.01 -21.94 -8.78
C TYR A 106 2.90 -22.56 -9.88
N ALA A 107 2.72 -23.87 -10.15
CA ALA A 107 3.47 -24.57 -11.19
C ALA A 107 3.15 -24.00 -12.59
N GLU A 108 1.86 -23.80 -12.89
CA GLU A 108 1.40 -23.22 -14.15
C GLU A 108 1.90 -21.77 -14.33
N MET A 109 1.81 -20.97 -13.26
CA MET A 109 2.31 -19.59 -13.26
C MET A 109 3.82 -19.55 -13.56
N ARG A 110 4.60 -20.45 -12.95
CA ARG A 110 6.05 -20.52 -13.16
C ARG A 110 6.39 -20.95 -14.59
N GLU A 111 5.73 -21.99 -15.09
CA GLU A 111 5.96 -22.51 -16.45
C GLU A 111 5.70 -21.45 -17.52
N ARG A 112 4.58 -20.72 -17.38
CA ARG A 112 4.17 -19.68 -18.33
C ARG A 112 4.85 -18.33 -18.10
N ARG A 113 5.72 -18.22 -17.09
CA ARG A 113 6.38 -16.97 -16.65
C ARG A 113 5.41 -15.87 -16.25
N ALA A 114 4.28 -16.25 -15.63
CA ALA A 114 3.28 -15.38 -15.03
C ALA A 114 2.86 -14.20 -15.95
N PRO A 115 2.35 -14.47 -17.17
CA PRO A 115 1.93 -13.42 -18.08
C PRO A 115 0.78 -12.62 -17.47
N LEU A 116 0.75 -11.31 -17.74
CA LEU A 116 -0.27 -10.41 -17.20
C LEU A 116 -1.70 -10.90 -17.46
N SER A 117 -1.98 -11.57 -18.58
CA SER A 117 -3.31 -12.13 -18.87
C SER A 117 -3.81 -13.15 -17.82
N MET A 118 -2.91 -13.93 -17.22
CA MET A 118 -3.25 -14.87 -16.14
C MET A 118 -3.54 -14.16 -14.81
N ILE A 119 -2.94 -12.98 -14.62
CA ILE A 119 -3.10 -12.14 -13.43
C ILE A 119 -4.35 -11.28 -13.56
N VAL A 120 -4.54 -10.68 -14.74
CA VAL A 120 -5.59 -9.70 -15.05
C VAL A 120 -6.97 -10.35 -15.08
N ALA A 121 -7.07 -11.63 -15.45
CA ALA A 121 -8.31 -12.41 -15.31
C ALA A 121 -8.87 -12.36 -13.87
N ASN A 122 -7.98 -12.21 -12.87
CA ASN A 122 -8.32 -12.08 -11.46
C ASN A 122 -8.02 -10.68 -10.88
N ALA A 123 -7.72 -9.66 -11.70
CA ALA A 123 -7.24 -8.36 -11.21
C ALA A 123 -8.19 -7.73 -10.19
N LYS A 124 -9.52 -7.83 -10.42
CA LYS A 124 -10.55 -7.32 -9.51
C LYS A 124 -10.53 -7.98 -8.13
N ARG A 125 -10.03 -9.22 -8.03
CA ARG A 125 -9.90 -9.98 -6.78
C ARG A 125 -8.52 -9.83 -6.15
N LEU A 126 -7.49 -9.58 -6.96
CA LEU A 126 -6.09 -9.43 -6.55
C LEU A 126 -5.70 -8.00 -6.19
N SER A 127 -6.48 -7.00 -6.64
CA SER A 127 -6.20 -5.59 -6.43
C SER A 127 -7.21 -4.99 -5.47
N PRO A 128 -6.80 -4.55 -4.26
CA PRO A 128 -7.72 -3.95 -3.30
C PRO A 128 -8.21 -2.57 -3.74
N VAL A 129 -7.46 -1.92 -4.64
CA VAL A 129 -7.75 -0.59 -5.18
C VAL A 129 -7.48 -0.54 -6.67
N SER A 130 -8.15 0.38 -7.36
CA SER A 130 -7.79 0.72 -8.75
C SER A 130 -6.38 1.33 -8.77
N GLY A 131 -5.49 0.83 -9.63
CA GLY A 131 -4.16 1.41 -9.82
C GLY A 131 -4.19 2.84 -10.37
N TYR A 132 -5.32 3.23 -10.97
CA TYR A 132 -5.58 4.58 -11.48
C TYR A 132 -6.78 5.23 -10.76
N PRO A 133 -6.76 6.56 -10.54
CA PRO A 133 -7.92 7.29 -10.03
C PRO A 133 -9.16 7.01 -10.87
N LEU A 134 -10.21 6.46 -10.26
CA LEU A 134 -11.51 6.28 -10.91
C LEU A 134 -12.27 7.61 -10.82
N ARG A 135 -12.11 8.50 -11.82
CA ARG A 135 -12.78 9.81 -11.92
C ARG A 135 -12.49 10.73 -10.70
N PRO A 136 -12.93 12.01 -10.68
CA PRO A 136 -12.61 12.89 -9.55
C PRO A 136 -13.25 12.29 -8.31
N TYR A 137 -12.42 11.99 -7.32
CA TYR A 137 -12.86 11.54 -6.00
C TYR A 137 -13.96 12.52 -5.51
N PRO A 138 -15.12 12.05 -5.04
CA PRO A 138 -16.01 12.93 -4.29
C PRO A 138 -15.21 13.48 -3.11
N PRO A 139 -15.42 14.76 -2.72
CA PRO A 139 -14.64 15.40 -1.67
C PRO A 139 -14.80 14.61 -0.37
N ARG A 140 -13.81 13.80 -0.01
CA ARG A 140 -13.66 13.30 1.36
C ARG A 140 -12.94 14.37 2.19
N CYS A 141 -13.52 15.56 2.20
CA CYS A 141 -13.25 16.55 3.23
C CYS A 141 -14.34 16.34 4.30
N SER A 142 -14.14 15.36 5.17
CA SER A 142 -14.77 15.45 6.49
C SER A 142 -13.94 16.45 7.28
N HIS A 143 -14.56 17.57 7.65
CA HIS A 143 -14.03 18.56 8.57
C HIS A 143 -13.39 17.86 9.78
N ALA A 144 -12.10 18.13 9.98
CA ALA A 144 -11.50 18.08 11.31
C ALA A 144 -11.72 19.44 11.97
#